data_AF-A0A943XP54-F1
#
_entry.id   AF-A0A943XP54-F1
#
_cell.length_a   1.000
_cell.length_b   1.000
_cell.length_c   1.000
_cell.angle_alpha   90.00
_cell.angle_beta   90.00
_cell.angle_gamma   90.00
#
_symmetry.space_group_name_H-M   'P 1'
#
loop_
_entity.id
_entity.type
_entity.pdbx_description
1 polymer ?
#
loop_
_entity_poly.entity_id
_entity_poly.type
_entity_poly.pdbx_seq_one_letter_code
_entity_poly.pdbx_strand_id
1 'polypeptide(L)'
;MKKKILLSLTAIAIVFTSLFSFTACNKNKVKITKNMKPEKLYEMLVNADIKSYTVEISSEGYSITLQYTSDGYLSAEKEGDNPAEERIFTKDASRVYVIEKDGEGNITFNAFDMMGAKYDLDFDEDDAKENFFYYAIGPLASYIYDVKNGYDALKLTIEKDKIIFVDDEEEMKVVVSNVNKTTLNIPEEYKDYASRETTDYIANFSPHGDGLAFTGFKQSVIEFSIPETFQGKKVEAIVANYNRSLKKITIPKSVNYIDGLDFLTANNENIYFAGTKAQWGEIKIVSRYIRDKAIVVHCTDGDVEVKEY
;
A
#
# COMPACT_ATOMS: atom_id res chain seq x y z
N MET A 1 -14.00 18.37 13.74
CA MET A 1 -14.00 17.55 12.51
C MET A 1 -13.75 16.05 12.68
N LYS A 2 -13.29 15.50 13.84
CA LYS A 2 -12.98 14.04 13.96
C LYS A 2 -14.02 13.17 14.70
N LYS A 3 -15.15 13.71 15.19
CA LYS A 3 -15.95 13.02 16.23
C LYS A 3 -17.32 12.45 15.83
N LYS A 4 -17.92 12.82 14.69
CA LYS A 4 -19.28 12.34 14.36
C LYS A 4 -19.31 11.22 13.32
N ILE A 5 -18.43 11.25 12.31
CA ILE A 5 -18.29 10.14 11.34
C ILE A 5 -17.71 8.88 12.01
N LEU A 6 -16.92 9.03 13.08
CA LEU A 6 -16.29 7.91 13.81
C LEU A 6 -17.28 7.07 14.66
N LEU A 7 -18.45 7.62 15.01
CA LEU A 7 -19.36 6.98 15.97
C LEU A 7 -20.43 6.09 15.30
N SER A 8 -20.69 6.22 14.00
CA SER A 8 -21.61 5.35 13.27
C SER A 8 -20.93 4.08 12.72
N LEU A 9 -19.62 4.10 12.49
CA LEU A 9 -18.87 2.99 11.88
C LEU A 9 -18.67 1.78 12.82
N THR A 10 -18.57 1.98 14.13
CA THR A 10 -18.27 0.89 15.08
C THR A 10 -19.44 -0.07 15.32
N ALA A 11 -20.67 0.34 15.00
CA ALA A 11 -21.87 -0.50 15.21
C ALA A 11 -22.23 -1.38 13.99
N ILE A 12 -21.76 -1.04 12.79
CA ILE A 12 -22.26 -1.64 11.53
C ILE A 12 -21.50 -2.92 11.14
N ALA A 13 -20.24 -3.09 11.56
CA ALA A 13 -19.45 -4.28 11.25
C ALA A 13 -20.03 -5.59 11.82
N ILE A 14 -20.83 -5.52 12.91
CA ILE A 14 -21.32 -6.71 13.62
C ILE A 14 -22.68 -7.20 13.06
N VAL A 15 -23.47 -6.35 12.39
CA VAL A 15 -24.87 -6.69 12.04
C VAL A 15 -25.00 -7.32 10.65
N PHE A 16 -24.12 -7.02 9.70
CA PHE A 16 -24.29 -7.45 8.29
C PHE A 16 -23.63 -8.78 7.91
N THR A 17 -22.86 -9.43 8.78
CA THR A 17 -22.34 -10.79 8.55
C THR A 17 -23.45 -11.86 8.53
N SER A 18 -24.67 -11.53 8.96
CA SER A 18 -25.77 -12.49 9.10
C SER A 18 -26.77 -12.56 7.93
N LEU A 19 -26.72 -11.62 6.97
CA LEU A 19 -27.78 -11.48 5.95
C LEU A 19 -27.37 -11.82 4.51
N PHE A 20 -26.09 -12.02 4.24
CA PHE A 20 -25.64 -12.44 2.91
C PHE A 20 -24.84 -13.74 3.04
N SER A 21 -25.47 -14.86 2.71
CA SER A 21 -24.76 -16.07 2.38
C SER A 21 -23.82 -15.77 1.21
N PHE A 22 -22.53 -15.60 1.51
CA PHE A 22 -21.48 -15.40 0.52
C PHE A 22 -21.41 -16.62 -0.39
N THR A 23 -22.16 -16.59 -1.49
CA THR A 23 -21.98 -17.54 -2.58
C THR A 23 -20.72 -17.11 -3.33
N ALA A 24 -19.67 -17.91 -3.20
CA ALA A 24 -18.38 -17.66 -3.80
C ALA A 24 -18.47 -17.47 -5.33
N CYS A 25 -17.57 -16.62 -5.83
CA CYS A 25 -17.20 -16.42 -7.23
C CYS A 25 -18.24 -15.76 -8.15
N ASN A 26 -18.21 -14.43 -8.19
CA ASN A 26 -18.38 -13.76 -9.48
C ASN A 26 -17.25 -12.76 -9.70
N LYS A 27 -16.24 -13.16 -10.49
CA LYS A 27 -15.18 -12.30 -11.06
C LYS A 27 -15.75 -11.31 -12.09
N ASN A 28 -16.99 -10.89 -11.93
CA ASN A 28 -17.70 -10.11 -12.92
C ASN A 28 -17.21 -8.66 -12.88
N LYS A 29 -17.09 -8.08 -14.09
CA LYS A 29 -16.80 -6.66 -14.28
C LYS A 29 -17.80 -5.82 -13.48
N VAL A 30 -17.29 -4.93 -12.63
CA VAL A 30 -18.13 -3.95 -11.92
C VAL A 30 -18.85 -3.10 -12.96
N LYS A 31 -20.19 -3.19 -12.99
CA LYS A 31 -21.04 -2.50 -13.97
C LYS A 31 -22.13 -1.73 -13.25
N ILE A 32 -21.81 -0.51 -12.84
CA ILE A 32 -22.75 0.39 -12.17
C ILE A 32 -23.67 1.01 -13.23
N THR A 33 -24.97 0.80 -13.10
CA THR A 33 -25.99 1.36 -13.99
C THR A 33 -26.79 2.43 -13.26
N LYS A 34 -27.24 3.45 -13.99
CA LYS A 34 -28.12 4.48 -13.45
C LYS A 34 -29.32 3.88 -12.72
N ASN A 35 -29.65 4.42 -11.55
CA ASN A 35 -30.76 4.00 -10.68
C ASN A 35 -30.69 2.51 -10.24
N MET A 36 -29.49 1.91 -10.17
CA MET A 36 -29.32 0.58 -9.58
C MET A 36 -29.83 0.57 -8.13
N LYS A 37 -30.46 -0.52 -7.69
CA LYS A 37 -30.87 -0.65 -6.29
C LYS A 37 -29.63 -0.63 -5.37
N PRO A 38 -29.63 0.14 -4.27
CA PRO A 38 -28.48 0.25 -3.35
C PRO A 38 -27.97 -1.09 -2.83
N GLU A 39 -28.86 -2.02 -2.46
CA GLU A 39 -28.50 -3.34 -1.93
C GLU A 39 -27.78 -4.19 -2.98
N LYS A 40 -28.24 -4.12 -4.24
CA LYS A 40 -27.61 -4.82 -5.36
C LYS A 40 -26.24 -4.22 -5.69
N LEU A 41 -26.11 -2.90 -5.58
CA LEU A 41 -24.83 -2.21 -5.75
C LEU A 41 -23.85 -2.64 -4.64
N TYR A 42 -24.30 -2.66 -3.39
CA TYR A 42 -23.50 -3.09 -2.24
C TYR A 42 -22.98 -4.53 -2.43
N GLU A 43 -23.89 -5.48 -2.71
CA GLU A 43 -23.54 -6.88 -2.96
C GLU A 43 -22.53 -7.04 -4.11
N MET A 44 -22.69 -6.26 -5.19
CA MET A 44 -21.74 -6.30 -6.30
C MET A 44 -20.35 -5.80 -5.88
N LEU A 45 -20.26 -4.70 -5.13
CA LEU A 45 -18.98 -4.10 -4.77
C LEU A 45 -18.21 -4.94 -3.74
N VAL A 46 -18.88 -5.49 -2.73
CA VAL A 46 -18.21 -6.33 -1.70
C VAL A 46 -17.67 -7.64 -2.25
N ASN A 47 -18.23 -8.13 -3.36
CA ASN A 47 -17.80 -9.37 -4.02
C ASN A 47 -16.85 -9.11 -5.20
N ALA A 48 -16.57 -7.85 -5.54
CA ALA A 48 -15.71 -7.50 -6.66
C ALA A 48 -14.23 -7.48 -6.24
N ASP A 49 -13.37 -7.93 -7.16
CA ASP A 49 -11.93 -7.69 -7.05
C ASP A 49 -11.64 -6.26 -7.53
N ILE A 50 -11.52 -5.34 -6.58
CA ILE A 50 -11.31 -3.90 -6.84
C ILE A 50 -9.83 -3.67 -7.13
N LYS A 51 -9.52 -3.28 -8.37
CA LYS A 51 -8.15 -3.03 -8.87
C LYS A 51 -7.85 -1.56 -9.15
N SER A 52 -8.89 -0.74 -9.26
CA SER A 52 -8.74 0.70 -9.51
C SER A 52 -10.03 1.43 -9.21
N TYR A 53 -9.97 2.69 -8.78
CA TYR A 53 -11.16 3.55 -8.63
C TYR A 53 -10.74 5.02 -8.49
N THR A 54 -11.70 5.92 -8.65
CA THR A 54 -11.53 7.36 -8.40
C THR A 54 -12.53 7.81 -7.34
N VAL A 55 -12.06 8.62 -6.39
CA VAL A 55 -12.89 9.32 -5.42
C VAL A 55 -12.66 10.81 -5.58
N GLU A 56 -13.74 11.58 -5.69
CA GLU A 56 -13.73 13.04 -5.67
C GLU A 56 -14.56 13.51 -4.48
N ILE A 57 -13.96 14.30 -3.60
CA ILE A 57 -14.60 14.87 -2.40
C ILE A 57 -14.60 16.38 -2.58
N SER A 58 -15.72 17.02 -2.29
CA SER A 58 -15.85 18.48 -2.34
C SER A 58 -16.75 18.98 -1.22
N SER A 59 -16.33 20.06 -0.58
CA SER A 59 -17.13 20.91 0.32
C SER A 59 -16.79 22.39 0.08
N GLU A 60 -17.41 23.32 0.81
CA GLU A 60 -17.07 24.74 0.66
C GLU A 60 -15.57 24.97 0.93
N GLY A 61 -14.88 25.55 -0.07
CA GLY A 61 -13.45 25.86 0.03
C GLY A 61 -12.51 24.66 0.08
N TYR A 62 -12.98 23.43 -0.18
CA TYR A 62 -12.15 22.24 -0.04
C TYR A 62 -12.46 21.16 -1.08
N SER A 63 -11.42 20.54 -1.64
CA SER A 63 -11.58 19.35 -2.49
C SER A 63 -10.44 18.36 -2.38
N ILE A 64 -10.77 17.07 -2.46
CA ILE A 64 -9.79 15.97 -2.57
C ILE A 64 -10.09 15.17 -3.83
N THR A 65 -9.06 14.81 -4.58
CA THR A 65 -9.12 13.78 -5.61
C THR A 65 -8.21 12.63 -5.22
N LEU A 66 -8.75 11.42 -5.18
CA LEU A 66 -8.00 10.18 -4.97
C LEU A 66 -8.15 9.30 -6.22
N GLN A 67 -7.04 8.77 -6.72
CA GLN A 67 -7.04 7.80 -7.79
C GLN A 67 -6.14 6.63 -7.40
N TYR A 68 -6.70 5.44 -7.47
CA TYR A 68 -5.97 4.21 -7.18
C TYR A 68 -5.96 3.31 -8.42
N THR A 69 -4.84 2.65 -8.63
CA THR A 69 -4.62 1.56 -9.60
C THR A 69 -3.65 0.53 -9.00
N SER A 70 -3.57 -0.66 -9.59
CA SER A 70 -2.58 -1.67 -9.20
C SER A 70 -1.11 -1.23 -9.36
N ASP A 71 -0.87 -0.17 -10.14
CA ASP A 71 0.47 0.32 -10.45
C ASP A 71 0.77 1.69 -9.84
N GLY A 72 -0.15 2.24 -9.06
CA GLY A 72 0.10 3.46 -8.31
C GLY A 72 -1.14 4.16 -7.76
N TYR A 73 -0.87 5.28 -7.10
CA TYR A 73 -1.81 6.10 -6.36
C TYR A 73 -1.55 7.58 -6.66
N LEU A 74 -2.62 8.37 -6.69
CA LEU A 74 -2.58 9.82 -6.73
C LEU A 74 -3.56 10.37 -5.71
N SER A 75 -3.09 11.30 -4.88
CA SER A 75 -3.93 12.21 -4.11
C SER A 75 -3.63 13.65 -4.49
N ALA A 76 -4.68 14.45 -4.61
CA ALA A 76 -4.59 15.90 -4.73
C ALA A 76 -5.60 16.53 -3.78
N GLU A 77 -5.12 17.34 -2.84
CA GLU A 77 -5.93 18.03 -1.83
C GLU A 77 -5.79 19.54 -2.02
N LYS A 78 -6.92 20.25 -2.03
CA LYS A 78 -6.94 21.71 -2.20
C LYS A 78 -7.80 22.33 -1.12
N GLU A 79 -7.22 23.29 -0.40
CA GLU A 79 -7.89 24.11 0.60
C GLU A 79 -7.82 25.59 0.22
N GLY A 80 -8.98 26.23 0.05
CA GLY A 80 -9.14 27.62 -0.34
C GLY A 80 -8.44 27.96 -1.65
N ASP A 81 -7.67 29.05 -1.62
CA ASP A 81 -6.91 29.57 -2.76
C ASP A 81 -5.46 29.03 -2.82
N ASN A 82 -5.06 28.18 -1.87
CA ASN A 82 -3.71 27.62 -1.84
C ASN A 82 -3.46 26.69 -3.04
N PRO A 83 -2.19 26.50 -3.44
CA PRO A 83 -1.80 25.40 -4.31
C PRO A 83 -2.33 24.07 -3.78
N ALA A 84 -2.67 23.16 -4.69
CA ALA A 84 -3.03 21.81 -4.29
C ALA A 84 -1.79 21.06 -3.78
N GLU A 85 -1.94 20.39 -2.65
CA GLU A 85 -1.01 19.37 -2.18
C GLU A 85 -1.21 18.11 -3.01
N GLU A 86 -0.16 17.62 -3.65
CA GLU A 86 -0.23 16.48 -4.56
C GLU A 86 0.76 15.43 -4.13
N ARG A 87 0.34 14.17 -4.16
CA ARG A 87 1.20 13.02 -3.88
C ARG A 87 0.90 11.92 -4.86
N ILE A 88 1.92 11.51 -5.60
CA ILE A 88 1.83 10.54 -6.67
C ILE A 88 2.87 9.46 -6.42
N PHE A 89 2.38 8.23 -6.32
CA PHE A 89 3.21 7.04 -6.34
C PHE A 89 2.88 6.25 -7.60
N THR A 90 3.90 5.89 -8.37
CA THR A 90 3.71 5.01 -9.54
C THR A 90 4.96 4.19 -9.76
N LYS A 91 4.88 3.13 -10.56
CA LYS A 91 6.04 2.29 -10.88
C LYS A 91 6.05 1.85 -12.35
N ASP A 92 7.24 1.58 -12.85
CA ASP A 92 7.45 0.77 -14.05
C ASP A 92 8.03 -0.60 -13.67
N ALA A 93 8.59 -1.33 -14.64
CA ALA A 93 9.19 -2.65 -14.40
C ALA A 93 10.48 -2.61 -13.57
N SER A 94 11.12 -1.45 -13.44
CA SER A 94 12.47 -1.25 -12.91
C SER A 94 12.56 -0.18 -11.83
N ARG A 95 11.63 0.77 -11.78
CA ARG A 95 11.68 1.94 -10.92
C ARG A 95 10.34 2.23 -10.24
N VAL A 96 10.44 2.78 -9.03
CA VAL A 96 9.33 3.42 -8.31
C VAL A 96 9.53 4.92 -8.35
N TYR A 97 8.45 5.65 -8.59
CA TYR A 97 8.42 7.10 -8.67
C TYR A 97 7.58 7.67 -7.54
N VAL A 98 8.12 8.69 -6.88
CA VAL A 98 7.44 9.45 -5.84
C VAL A 98 7.52 10.92 -6.23
N ILE A 99 6.35 11.53 -6.43
CA ILE A 99 6.22 12.94 -6.77
C ILE A 99 5.35 13.56 -5.70
N GLU A 100 5.88 14.59 -5.03
CA GLU A 100 5.14 15.30 -3.99
C GLU A 100 5.21 16.80 -4.26
N LYS A 101 4.07 17.46 -4.13
CA LYS A 101 3.93 18.92 -4.12
C LYS A 101 3.31 19.32 -2.79
N ASP A 102 4.02 20.15 -2.04
CA ASP A 102 3.52 20.66 -0.76
C ASP A 102 2.55 21.83 -0.97
N GLY A 103 1.93 22.30 0.13
CA GLY A 103 0.96 23.40 0.10
C GLY A 103 1.58 24.76 -0.22
N GLU A 104 2.90 24.86 -0.29
CA GLU A 104 3.63 26.04 -0.76
C GLU A 104 3.94 25.96 -2.27
N GLY A 105 3.68 24.82 -2.90
CA GLY A 105 3.94 24.55 -4.31
C GLY A 105 5.36 24.05 -4.60
N ASN A 106 6.16 23.70 -3.57
CA ASN A 106 7.46 23.09 -3.78
C ASN A 106 7.27 21.64 -4.23
N ILE A 107 7.98 21.27 -5.30
CA ILE A 107 7.89 19.95 -5.90
C ILE A 107 9.14 19.15 -5.58
N THR A 108 8.95 17.92 -5.08
CA THR A 108 10.00 16.92 -4.94
C THR A 108 9.74 15.75 -5.88
N PHE A 109 10.82 15.21 -6.43
CA PHE A 109 10.78 14.09 -7.35
C PHE A 109 11.84 13.07 -6.98
N ASN A 110 11.41 11.83 -6.78
CA ASN A 110 12.31 10.71 -6.56
C ASN A 110 12.01 9.57 -7.54
N ALA A 111 13.05 9.04 -8.18
CA ALA A 111 13.01 7.83 -8.98
C ALA A 111 13.98 6.81 -8.37
N PHE A 112 13.42 5.78 -7.74
CA PHE A 112 14.16 4.72 -7.07
C PHE A 112 14.36 3.53 -8.00
N ASP A 113 15.61 3.14 -8.26
CA ASP A 113 15.91 1.85 -8.87
C ASP A 113 15.49 0.71 -7.92
N MET A 114 14.61 -0.17 -8.40
CA MET A 114 14.08 -1.27 -7.62
C MET A 114 15.11 -2.38 -7.38
N MET A 115 16.22 -2.42 -8.11
CA MET A 115 17.26 -3.44 -7.98
C MET A 115 16.70 -4.87 -8.07
N GLY A 116 15.67 -5.07 -8.90
CA GLY A 116 14.97 -6.36 -9.04
C GLY A 116 14.05 -6.73 -7.86
N ALA A 117 13.79 -5.80 -6.93
CA ALA A 117 12.81 -5.99 -5.87
C ALA A 117 11.42 -6.28 -6.44
N LYS A 118 10.67 -7.18 -5.81
CA LYS A 118 9.21 -7.16 -5.95
C LYS A 118 8.68 -6.13 -4.98
N TYR A 119 8.21 -5.03 -5.56
CA TYR A 119 7.65 -3.93 -4.82
C TYR A 119 6.20 -4.20 -4.50
N ASP A 120 5.84 -3.95 -3.24
CA ASP A 120 4.43 -3.85 -2.87
C ASP A 120 4.04 -2.39 -2.86
N LEU A 121 3.00 -2.04 -3.61
CA LEU A 121 2.29 -0.82 -3.30
C LEU A 121 1.45 -1.00 -2.01
N ASP A 122 1.45 -2.17 -1.34
CA ASP A 122 0.74 -2.45 -0.06
C ASP A 122 1.06 -1.54 1.12
N PHE A 123 1.97 -0.56 1.02
CA PHE A 123 1.86 0.58 1.96
C PHE A 123 0.58 1.42 1.70
N ASP A 124 -0.25 1.00 0.73
CA ASP A 124 -1.52 1.60 0.33
C ASP A 124 -2.56 0.57 -0.19
N GLU A 125 -2.37 -0.77 -0.22
CA GLU A 125 -3.48 -1.67 -0.64
C GLU A 125 -4.49 -1.85 0.50
N ASP A 126 -4.00 -1.94 1.74
CA ASP A 126 -4.87 -1.84 2.92
C ASP A 126 -5.49 -0.44 2.98
N ASP A 127 -4.74 0.65 2.76
CA ASP A 127 -5.30 2.00 2.73
C ASP A 127 -6.20 2.22 1.50
N ALA A 128 -5.97 1.59 0.35
CA ALA A 128 -6.83 1.70 -0.83
C ALA A 128 -8.10 0.88 -0.67
N LYS A 129 -8.01 -0.33 -0.09
CA LYS A 129 -9.20 -1.09 0.31
C LYS A 129 -9.95 -0.36 1.41
N GLU A 130 -9.25 0.21 2.39
CA GLU A 130 -9.81 0.99 3.47
C GLU A 130 -10.44 2.28 2.94
N ASN A 131 -9.79 3.00 2.03
CA ASN A 131 -10.33 4.18 1.37
C ASN A 131 -11.55 3.82 0.51
N PHE A 132 -11.46 2.76 -0.31
CA PHE A 132 -12.62 2.31 -1.07
C PHE A 132 -13.77 1.87 -0.15
N PHE A 133 -13.45 1.20 0.95
CA PHE A 133 -14.42 0.86 1.96
C PHE A 133 -15.03 2.12 2.58
N TYR A 134 -14.21 3.09 2.98
CA TYR A 134 -14.60 4.30 3.67
C TYR A 134 -15.42 5.25 2.79
N TYR A 135 -15.09 5.36 1.50
CA TYR A 135 -15.78 6.29 0.58
C TYR A 135 -16.90 5.64 -0.24
N ALA A 136 -16.91 4.31 -0.39
CA ALA A 136 -17.92 3.61 -1.18
C ALA A 136 -18.77 2.64 -0.33
N ILE A 137 -18.14 1.64 0.30
CA ILE A 137 -18.86 0.54 0.95
C ILE A 137 -19.58 0.99 2.24
N GLY A 138 -18.88 1.73 3.10
CA GLY A 138 -19.38 2.23 4.38
C GLY A 138 -20.56 3.19 4.22
N PRO A 139 -20.45 4.27 3.41
CA PRO A 139 -21.54 5.19 3.17
C PRO A 139 -22.76 4.52 2.52
N LEU A 140 -22.53 3.58 1.60
CA LEU A 140 -23.61 2.80 0.99
C LEU A 140 -24.32 1.89 2.01
N ALA A 141 -23.56 1.23 2.90
CA ALA A 141 -24.12 0.42 3.97
C ALA A 141 -24.94 1.26 4.95
N SER A 142 -24.43 2.44 5.36
CA SER A 142 -25.15 3.38 6.22
C SER A 142 -26.46 3.79 5.57
N TYR A 143 -26.41 4.24 4.30
CA TYR A 143 -27.62 4.62 3.57
C TYR A 143 -28.68 3.52 3.55
N ILE A 144 -28.29 2.27 3.25
CA ILE A 144 -29.22 1.13 3.24
C ILE A 144 -29.84 0.91 4.63
N TYR A 145 -29.04 1.01 5.69
CA TYR A 145 -29.49 0.86 7.05
C TYR A 145 -30.46 1.97 7.47
N ASP A 146 -30.12 3.23 7.21
CA ASP A 146 -30.90 4.39 7.62
C ASP A 146 -32.26 4.42 6.92
N VAL A 147 -32.28 4.20 5.60
CA VAL A 147 -33.53 4.12 4.82
C VAL A 147 -34.42 2.96 5.30
N LYS A 148 -33.84 1.80 5.60
CA LYS A 148 -34.60 0.63 6.08
C LYS A 148 -35.26 0.88 7.44
N ASN A 149 -34.61 1.65 8.31
CA ASN A 149 -35.09 1.93 9.67
C ASN A 149 -35.87 3.26 9.78
N GLY A 150 -35.98 4.03 8.69
CA GLY A 150 -36.66 5.33 8.70
C GLY A 150 -35.88 6.43 9.41
N TYR A 151 -34.56 6.33 9.45
CA TYR A 151 -33.68 7.40 9.91
C TYR A 151 -33.38 8.39 8.78
N ASP A 152 -32.95 9.59 9.17
CA ASP A 152 -32.42 10.56 8.22
C ASP A 152 -31.14 10.00 7.60
N ALA A 153 -31.15 9.85 6.28
CA ALA A 153 -30.05 9.29 5.51
C ALA A 153 -29.42 10.37 4.63
N LEU A 154 -28.12 10.22 4.36
CA LEU A 154 -27.45 10.97 3.30
C LEU A 154 -28.20 10.81 1.95
N LYS A 155 -28.02 11.76 1.04
CA LYS A 155 -28.57 11.65 -0.30
C LYS A 155 -27.68 10.73 -1.14
N LEU A 156 -28.27 9.68 -1.70
CA LEU A 156 -27.60 8.77 -2.63
C LEU A 156 -28.14 8.96 -4.04
N THR A 157 -27.25 9.23 -4.99
CA THR A 157 -27.54 9.17 -6.44
C THR A 157 -26.62 8.16 -7.11
N ILE A 158 -27.20 7.23 -7.87
CA ILE A 158 -26.45 6.24 -8.64
C ILE A 158 -26.62 6.55 -10.12
N GLU A 159 -25.52 6.92 -10.77
CA GLU A 159 -25.46 7.13 -12.22
C GLU A 159 -24.72 5.99 -12.90
N LYS A 160 -24.58 6.06 -14.24
CA LYS A 160 -23.72 5.12 -14.94
C LYS A 160 -22.28 5.32 -14.48
N ASP A 161 -21.64 4.26 -13.98
CA ASP A 161 -20.25 4.24 -13.51
C ASP A 161 -19.91 5.21 -12.36
N LYS A 162 -20.92 5.75 -11.65
CA LYS A 162 -20.74 6.67 -10.51
C LYS A 162 -21.70 6.40 -9.36
N ILE A 163 -21.20 6.62 -8.14
CA ILE A 163 -21.94 6.61 -6.88
C ILE A 163 -21.71 7.97 -6.24
N ILE A 164 -22.78 8.69 -5.94
CA ILE A 164 -22.72 10.05 -5.42
C ILE A 164 -23.43 10.08 -4.08
N PHE A 165 -22.69 10.47 -3.05
CA PHE A 165 -23.20 10.72 -1.72
C PHE A 165 -23.17 12.23 -1.47
N VAL A 166 -24.25 12.78 -0.92
CA VAL A 166 -24.31 14.19 -0.48
C VAL A 166 -24.84 14.23 0.95
N ASP A 167 -24.07 14.86 1.81
CA ASP A 167 -24.45 15.22 3.17
C ASP A 167 -24.68 16.73 3.20
N ASP A 168 -25.95 17.14 3.31
CA ASP A 168 -26.30 18.56 3.34
C ASP A 168 -25.88 19.23 4.67
N GLU A 169 -25.81 18.48 5.78
CA GLU A 169 -25.47 19.04 7.09
C GLU A 169 -23.98 19.38 7.17
N GLU A 170 -23.15 18.53 6.59
CA GLU A 170 -21.69 18.72 6.52
C GLU A 170 -21.25 19.41 5.21
N GLU A 171 -22.19 19.87 4.38
CA GLU A 171 -21.98 20.49 3.06
C GLU A 171 -20.98 19.71 2.18
N MET A 172 -21.04 18.38 2.25
CA MET A 172 -20.06 17.48 1.67
C MET A 172 -20.67 16.66 0.54
N LYS A 173 -19.91 16.53 -0.55
CA LYS A 173 -20.22 15.64 -1.66
C LYS A 173 -19.05 14.69 -1.91
N VAL A 174 -19.36 13.40 -2.01
CA VAL A 174 -18.41 12.34 -2.36
C VAL A 174 -18.87 11.65 -3.63
N VAL A 175 -18.00 11.56 -4.63
CA VAL A 175 -18.25 10.86 -5.89
C VAL A 175 -17.24 9.73 -6.04
N VAL A 176 -17.73 8.50 -5.99
CA VAL A 176 -16.94 7.31 -6.34
C VAL A 176 -17.23 6.96 -7.78
N SER A 177 -16.20 6.84 -8.61
CA SER A 177 -16.36 6.58 -10.03
C SER A 177 -15.29 5.65 -10.60
N ASN A 178 -15.51 5.19 -11.83
CA ASN A 178 -14.53 4.44 -12.62
C ASN A 178 -13.96 3.19 -11.91
N VAL A 179 -14.76 2.53 -11.08
CA VAL A 179 -14.38 1.28 -10.43
C VAL A 179 -13.95 0.25 -11.48
N ASN A 180 -12.74 -0.28 -11.35
CA ASN A 180 -12.03 -1.15 -12.29
C ASN A 180 -11.83 -0.57 -13.71
N LYS A 181 -11.84 0.77 -13.84
CA LYS A 181 -11.64 1.52 -15.08
C LYS A 181 -10.72 2.75 -14.92
N THR A 182 -10.31 3.09 -13.70
CA THR A 182 -9.49 4.27 -13.40
C THR A 182 -8.09 4.10 -13.96
N THR A 183 -7.53 5.22 -14.41
CA THR A 183 -6.12 5.42 -14.71
C THR A 183 -5.59 6.55 -13.84
N LEU A 184 -4.28 6.55 -13.56
CA LEU A 184 -3.64 7.70 -12.90
C LEU A 184 -3.51 8.86 -13.89
N ASN A 185 -4.18 9.97 -13.58
CA ASN A 185 -4.13 11.19 -14.35
C ASN A 185 -2.96 12.06 -13.87
N ILE A 186 -1.75 11.67 -14.25
CA ILE A 186 -0.53 12.40 -13.91
C ILE A 186 -0.60 13.82 -14.52
N PRO A 187 -0.51 14.90 -13.70
CA PRO A 187 -0.46 16.28 -14.18
C PRO A 187 0.61 16.51 -15.25
N GLU A 188 0.34 17.42 -16.20
CA GLU A 188 1.24 17.70 -17.34
C GLU A 188 2.65 18.07 -16.89
N GLU A 189 2.78 18.83 -15.80
CA GLU A 189 4.05 19.24 -15.20
C GLU A 189 4.94 18.10 -14.70
N TYR A 190 4.38 16.88 -14.59
CA TYR A 190 5.11 15.69 -14.16
C TYR A 190 5.18 14.59 -15.22
N LYS A 191 4.60 14.78 -16.41
CA LYS A 191 4.49 13.69 -17.41
C LYS A 191 5.83 13.17 -17.91
N ASP A 192 6.90 13.92 -17.72
CA ASP A 192 8.26 13.53 -18.03
C ASP A 192 8.89 12.58 -16.99
N TYR A 193 8.20 12.25 -15.89
CA TYR A 193 8.73 11.45 -14.77
C TYR A 193 9.50 10.20 -15.20
N ALA A 194 8.97 9.46 -16.17
CA ALA A 194 9.57 8.20 -16.62
C ALA A 194 10.91 8.40 -17.34
N SER A 195 11.15 9.60 -17.89
CA SER A 195 12.38 9.95 -18.59
C SER A 195 13.46 10.54 -17.67
N ARG A 196 13.12 10.86 -16.42
CA ARG A 196 14.06 11.43 -15.46
C ARG A 196 15.09 10.37 -15.01
N GLU A 197 16.27 10.86 -14.67
CA GLU A 197 17.35 10.04 -14.13
C GLU A 197 16.97 9.39 -12.80
N THR A 198 17.56 8.22 -12.53
CA THR A 198 17.46 7.57 -11.23
C THR A 198 18.09 8.47 -10.18
N THR A 199 17.34 8.79 -9.13
CA THR A 199 17.81 9.64 -8.03
C THR A 199 18.46 8.81 -6.92
N ASP A 200 17.98 7.58 -6.71
CA ASP A 200 18.45 6.72 -5.63
C ASP A 200 18.03 5.24 -5.87
N TYR A 201 18.29 4.38 -4.90
CA TYR A 201 17.94 2.95 -4.93
C TYR A 201 16.90 2.62 -3.86
N ILE A 202 16.09 1.60 -4.10
CA ILE A 202 15.06 1.16 -3.15
C ILE A 202 15.65 0.65 -1.82
N ALA A 203 16.90 0.18 -1.86
CA ALA A 203 17.65 -0.36 -0.73
C ALA A 203 18.70 0.64 -0.22
N ASN A 204 18.87 0.70 1.09
CA ASN A 204 19.89 1.50 1.74
C ASN A 204 21.13 0.67 2.03
N PHE A 205 22.31 1.27 1.79
CA PHE A 205 23.60 0.69 2.13
C PHE A 205 24.44 1.73 2.87
N SER A 206 25.12 1.31 3.95
CA SER A 206 26.04 2.16 4.69
C SER A 206 27.43 1.53 4.78
N PRO A 207 28.51 2.33 4.95
CA PRO A 207 29.84 1.79 5.20
C PRO A 207 29.85 0.86 6.42
N HIS A 208 30.53 -0.28 6.30
CA HIS A 208 30.76 -1.22 7.40
C HIS A 208 32.09 -1.94 7.16
N GLY A 209 33.04 -1.79 8.07
CA GLY A 209 34.39 -2.29 7.87
C GLY A 209 34.99 -1.76 6.55
N ASP A 210 35.51 -2.68 5.74
CA ASP A 210 36.01 -2.39 4.39
C ASP A 210 34.92 -2.50 3.30
N GLY A 211 33.73 -2.99 3.67
CA GLY A 211 32.59 -3.20 2.77
C GLY A 211 31.37 -2.32 3.09
N LEU A 212 30.20 -2.90 2.86
CA LEU A 212 28.90 -2.27 3.08
C LEU A 212 28.01 -3.14 3.96
N ALA A 213 27.17 -2.48 4.76
CA ALA A 213 26.01 -3.06 5.39
C ALA A 213 24.75 -2.72 4.58
N PHE A 214 23.88 -3.69 4.35
CA PHE A 214 22.49 -3.43 3.95
C PHE A 214 21.70 -2.95 5.18
N THR A 215 21.01 -1.81 5.07
CA THR A 215 20.34 -1.16 6.21
C THR A 215 18.83 -1.05 6.10
N GLY A 216 18.24 -1.75 5.12
CA GLY A 216 16.80 -1.78 4.89
C GLY A 216 16.39 -1.10 3.59
N PHE A 217 15.14 -0.68 3.54
CA PHE A 217 14.52 -0.15 2.32
C PHE A 217 14.02 1.28 2.53
N LYS A 218 13.97 2.07 1.46
CA LYS A 218 13.36 3.41 1.46
C LYS A 218 11.84 3.37 1.33
N GLN A 219 11.31 2.22 0.90
CA GLN A 219 9.90 1.98 0.64
C GLN A 219 9.53 0.54 1.01
N SER A 220 8.24 0.19 0.94
CA SER A 220 7.78 -1.17 1.22
C SER A 220 8.16 -2.15 0.12
N VAL A 221 8.68 -3.33 0.47
CA VAL A 221 9.20 -4.32 -0.50
C VAL A 221 8.75 -5.71 -0.06
N ILE A 222 8.22 -6.51 -0.99
CA ILE A 222 7.74 -7.89 -0.74
C ILE A 222 8.88 -8.89 -0.83
N GLU A 223 9.65 -8.79 -1.90
CA GLU A 223 10.76 -9.72 -2.17
C GLU A 223 11.99 -8.95 -2.57
N PHE A 224 13.13 -9.31 -1.98
CA PHE A 224 14.39 -8.71 -2.35
C PHE A 224 15.53 -9.73 -2.31
N SER A 225 16.54 -9.50 -3.15
CA SER A 225 17.80 -10.23 -3.09
C SER A 225 18.90 -9.21 -2.83
N ILE A 226 19.51 -9.27 -1.65
CA ILE A 226 20.62 -8.38 -1.32
C ILE A 226 21.78 -8.75 -2.25
N PRO A 227 22.36 -7.79 -2.99
CA PRO A 227 23.43 -8.11 -3.92
C PRO A 227 24.73 -8.44 -3.16
N GLU A 228 25.55 -9.35 -3.70
CA GLU A 228 26.89 -9.64 -3.14
C GLU A 228 27.79 -8.38 -3.14
N THR A 229 27.59 -7.51 -4.13
CA THR A 229 28.31 -6.24 -4.27
C THR A 229 27.36 -5.12 -4.66
N PHE A 230 27.57 -3.93 -4.11
CA PHE A 230 26.88 -2.71 -4.52
C PHE A 230 27.91 -1.63 -4.82
N GLN A 231 27.81 -1.03 -6.01
CA GLN A 231 28.73 0.00 -6.51
C GLN A 231 30.23 -0.37 -6.36
N GLY A 232 30.56 -1.63 -6.66
CA GLY A 232 31.93 -2.14 -6.60
C GLY A 232 32.45 -2.49 -5.21
N LYS A 233 31.66 -2.30 -4.14
CA LYS A 233 31.99 -2.72 -2.78
C LYS A 233 31.22 -3.97 -2.38
N LYS A 234 31.85 -4.85 -1.61
CA LYS A 234 31.23 -6.06 -1.06
C LYS A 234 30.16 -5.69 -0.04
N VAL A 235 28.99 -6.31 -0.12
CA VAL A 235 27.97 -6.26 0.95
C VAL A 235 28.27 -7.39 1.90
N GLU A 236 28.81 -7.06 3.07
CA GLU A 236 29.31 -8.04 4.05
C GLU A 236 28.50 -8.06 5.34
N ALA A 237 27.63 -7.07 5.54
CA ALA A 237 26.83 -6.96 6.75
C ALA A 237 25.36 -6.69 6.44
N ILE A 238 24.52 -7.02 7.39
CA ILE A 238 23.13 -6.57 7.48
C ILE A 238 22.99 -5.85 8.82
N VAL A 239 22.47 -4.62 8.79
CA VAL A 239 22.09 -3.86 9.98
C VAL A 239 20.64 -3.44 9.76
N ALA A 240 19.73 -4.38 9.98
CA ALA A 240 18.38 -4.30 9.46
C ALA A 240 17.49 -3.34 10.27
N ASN A 241 16.65 -2.62 9.54
CA ASN A 241 15.47 -1.96 10.08
C ASN A 241 14.22 -2.77 9.74
N TYR A 242 13.15 -2.52 10.47
CA TYR A 242 11.88 -3.21 10.33
C TYR A 242 11.21 -2.93 8.97
N ASN A 243 10.75 -3.99 8.28
CA ASN A 243 9.92 -3.88 7.09
C ASN A 243 8.69 -4.80 7.23
N ARG A 244 7.48 -4.22 7.18
CA ARG A 244 6.22 -4.94 7.45
C ARG A 244 5.81 -5.87 6.31
N SER A 245 6.11 -5.52 5.07
CA SER A 245 5.55 -6.21 3.90
C SER A 245 6.50 -7.22 3.29
N LEU A 246 7.76 -7.26 3.73
CA LEU A 246 8.73 -8.26 3.27
C LEU A 246 8.22 -9.66 3.60
N LYS A 247 8.08 -10.49 2.56
CA LYS A 247 7.67 -11.90 2.62
C LYS A 247 8.80 -12.85 2.20
N LYS A 248 9.81 -12.34 1.48
CA LYS A 248 10.99 -13.10 1.04
C LYS A 248 12.24 -12.24 0.99
N ILE A 249 13.34 -12.74 1.53
CA ILE A 249 14.66 -12.12 1.41
C ILE A 249 15.71 -13.16 1.02
N THR A 250 16.59 -12.80 0.09
CA THR A 250 17.78 -13.60 -0.24
C THR A 250 19.03 -12.88 0.27
N ILE A 251 19.76 -13.54 1.16
CA ILE A 251 21.00 -13.08 1.77
C ILE A 251 22.19 -13.69 1.00
N PRO A 252 23.12 -12.88 0.49
CA PRO A 252 24.27 -13.38 -0.24
C PRO A 252 25.30 -14.01 0.69
N LYS A 253 26.08 -14.96 0.17
CA LYS A 253 27.18 -15.62 0.90
C LYS A 253 28.28 -14.67 1.38
N SER A 254 28.32 -13.45 0.85
CA SER A 254 29.27 -12.41 1.23
C SER A 254 29.03 -11.88 2.64
N VAL A 255 27.80 -12.03 3.17
CA VAL A 255 27.41 -11.57 4.50
C VAL A 255 28.03 -12.46 5.58
N ASN A 256 28.72 -11.84 6.52
CA ASN A 256 29.36 -12.47 7.68
C ASN A 256 28.91 -11.87 9.02
N TYR A 257 28.09 -10.80 8.98
CA TYR A 257 27.58 -10.11 10.16
C TYR A 257 26.11 -9.72 9.96
N ILE A 258 25.25 -10.02 10.94
CA ILE A 258 23.84 -9.61 10.93
C ILE A 258 23.48 -9.02 12.29
N ASP A 259 23.13 -7.74 12.33
CA ASP A 259 22.46 -7.07 13.45
C ASP A 259 20.99 -6.83 13.08
N GLY A 260 20.09 -7.30 13.94
CA GLY A 260 18.64 -7.10 13.76
C GLY A 260 17.97 -8.14 12.86
N LEU A 261 18.41 -9.41 12.90
CA LEU A 261 17.78 -10.48 12.11
C LEU A 261 16.28 -10.64 12.45
N ASP A 262 15.93 -10.42 13.71
CA ASP A 262 14.55 -10.31 14.19
C ASP A 262 13.74 -9.21 13.51
N PHE A 263 14.30 -8.04 13.24
CA PHE A 263 13.59 -6.98 12.51
C PHE A 263 13.43 -7.31 11.04
N LEU A 264 14.48 -7.89 10.43
CA LEU A 264 14.44 -8.32 9.04
C LEU A 264 13.37 -9.39 8.83
N THR A 265 13.05 -10.19 9.86
CA THR A 265 12.27 -11.42 9.70
C THR A 265 10.95 -11.41 10.46
N ALA A 266 10.50 -10.25 10.92
CA ALA A 266 9.34 -10.12 11.82
C ALA A 266 8.04 -10.69 11.21
N ASN A 267 7.85 -10.52 9.90
CA ASN A 267 6.70 -11.02 9.15
C ASN A 267 7.10 -12.04 8.06
N ASN A 268 8.38 -12.44 8.02
CA ASN A 268 8.94 -13.29 6.97
C ASN A 268 8.96 -14.76 7.38
N GLU A 269 8.39 -15.61 6.53
CA GLU A 269 8.50 -17.07 6.64
C GLU A 269 9.57 -17.65 5.70
N ASN A 270 10.08 -16.86 4.74
CA ASN A 270 10.97 -17.35 3.67
C ASN A 270 12.30 -16.59 3.59
N ILE A 271 13.32 -17.09 4.29
CA ILE A 271 14.68 -16.56 4.21
C ILE A 271 15.53 -17.52 3.41
N TYR A 272 16.20 -17.00 2.39
CA TYR A 272 17.15 -17.76 1.58
C TYR A 272 18.55 -17.25 1.84
N PHE A 273 19.49 -18.17 2.05
CA PHE A 273 20.91 -17.86 2.11
C PHE A 273 21.60 -18.51 0.92
N ALA A 274 22.34 -17.71 0.16
CA ALA A 274 23.02 -18.19 -1.05
C ALA A 274 24.23 -19.10 -0.76
N GLY A 275 24.63 -19.25 0.50
CA GLY A 275 25.70 -20.14 0.94
C GLY A 275 25.21 -21.49 1.47
N THR A 276 26.09 -22.22 2.13
CA THR A 276 25.80 -23.50 2.80
C THR A 276 25.41 -23.31 4.26
N LYS A 277 24.85 -24.34 4.90
CA LYS A 277 24.56 -24.38 6.34
C LYS A 277 25.80 -24.12 7.19
N ALA A 278 26.94 -24.65 6.75
CA ALA A 278 28.22 -24.40 7.42
C ALA A 278 28.60 -22.92 7.38
N GLN A 279 28.49 -22.28 6.21
CA GLN A 279 28.74 -20.85 6.05
C GLN A 279 27.75 -20.00 6.85
N TRP A 280 26.48 -20.41 6.94
CA TRP A 280 25.50 -19.73 7.79
C TRP A 280 25.91 -19.78 9.27
N GLY A 281 26.37 -20.93 9.76
CA GLY A 281 26.83 -21.11 11.14
C GLY A 281 28.07 -20.28 11.52
N GLU A 282 28.79 -19.74 10.54
CA GLU A 282 29.93 -18.84 10.75
C GLU A 282 29.52 -17.36 10.85
N ILE A 283 28.28 -17.01 10.46
CA ILE A 283 27.79 -15.63 10.52
C ILE A 283 27.65 -15.20 11.98
N LYS A 284 28.26 -14.06 12.32
CA LYS A 284 28.04 -13.43 13.61
C LYS A 284 26.67 -12.75 13.61
N ILE A 285 25.75 -13.27 14.41
CA ILE A 285 24.39 -12.74 14.55
C ILE A 285 24.24 -12.04 15.90
N VAL A 286 23.71 -10.82 15.86
CA VAL A 286 23.32 -10.03 17.03
C VAL A 286 21.81 -9.84 16.94
N SER A 287 21.07 -10.48 17.84
CA SER A 287 19.62 -10.27 17.97
C SER A 287 19.33 -9.28 19.09
N ARG A 288 18.24 -8.52 18.93
CA ARG A 288 17.79 -7.57 19.96
C ARG A 288 16.63 -8.13 20.78
N TYR A 289 15.93 -9.12 20.25
CA TYR A 289 14.84 -9.82 20.92
C TYR A 289 14.98 -11.34 20.87
N ILE A 290 14.45 -11.99 21.89
CA ILE A 290 14.18 -13.43 21.90
C ILE A 290 12.91 -13.67 21.09
N ARG A 291 12.90 -14.70 20.25
CA ARG A 291 11.72 -15.07 19.45
C ARG A 291 11.03 -16.29 20.03
N ASP A 292 9.70 -16.23 20.02
CA ASP A 292 8.86 -17.38 20.39
C ASP A 292 8.79 -18.46 19.29
N LYS A 293 9.13 -18.09 18.04
CA LYS A 293 9.08 -18.97 16.87
C LYS A 293 10.45 -19.08 16.20
N ALA A 294 10.82 -20.32 15.89
CA ALA A 294 12.00 -20.61 15.09
C ALA A 294 11.90 -19.96 13.71
N ILE A 295 13.01 -19.39 13.25
CA ILE A 295 13.18 -18.98 11.86
C ILE A 295 13.78 -20.14 11.08
N VAL A 296 13.27 -20.42 9.89
CA VAL A 296 13.87 -21.38 8.96
C VAL A 296 14.65 -20.61 7.90
N VAL A 297 15.92 -20.98 7.72
CA VAL A 297 16.80 -20.41 6.70
C VAL A 297 17.13 -21.49 5.67
N HIS A 298 16.73 -21.25 4.42
CA HIS A 298 16.98 -22.14 3.30
C HIS A 298 18.38 -21.88 2.74
N CYS A 299 19.33 -22.79 3.01
CA CYS A 299 20.66 -22.77 2.43
C CYS A 299 20.73 -23.68 1.20
N THR A 300 21.82 -23.59 0.44
CA THR A 300 22.03 -24.40 -0.77
C THR A 300 22.12 -25.91 -0.53
N ASP A 301 22.49 -26.34 0.68
CA ASP A 301 22.66 -27.74 1.10
C ASP A 301 21.67 -28.15 2.22
N GLY A 302 20.55 -27.42 2.34
CA GLY A 302 19.42 -27.72 3.22
C GLY A 302 19.09 -26.59 4.20
N ASP A 303 18.18 -26.87 5.12
CA ASP A 303 17.63 -25.84 6.01
C ASP A 303 18.35 -25.76 7.36
N VAL A 304 18.37 -24.55 7.95
CA VAL A 304 18.79 -24.29 9.33
C VAL A 304 17.61 -23.73 10.11
N GLU A 305 17.28 -24.33 11.26
CA GLU A 305 16.34 -23.74 12.23
C GLU A 305 17.10 -22.87 13.23
N VAL A 306 16.66 -21.62 13.38
CA VAL A 306 17.24 -20.66 14.32
C VAL A 306 16.20 -20.28 15.37
N LYS A 307 16.39 -20.79 16.60
CA LYS A 307 15.42 -20.69 17.70
C LYS A 307 15.76 -19.61 18.72
N GLU A 308 17.05 -19.35 18.93
CA GLU A 308 17.57 -18.43 19.94
C GLU A 308 18.86 -17.79 19.40
N TYR A 309 19.13 -16.55 19.80
CA TYR A 309 20.33 -15.79 19.46
C TYR A 309 20.97 -15.22 20.72
#